data_AF-A0A5J4FWC8-F1
#
_entry.id   AF-A0A5J4FWC8-F1
#
_cell.length_a   1.000
_cell.length_b   1.000
_cell.length_c   1.000
_cell.angle_alpha   90.00
_cell.angle_beta   90.00
_cell.angle_gamma   90.00
#
_symmetry.space_group_name_H-M   'P 1'
#
loop_
_entity.id
_entity.type
_entity.pdbx_description
1 polymer ?
#
loop_
_entity_poly.entity_id
_entity_poly.type
_entity_poly.pdbx_seq_one_letter_code
_entity_poly.pdbx_strand_id
1 'polypeptide(L)'
;MKIILQVVLLALIAFLGYQLYNSIIGPVKFNEERDARYEKVIRSLKDIQVSQLAYKEINGKFTGDFDSLINFIEVGQFANIQRRDTSYADQKKNRAYGLDAMTGGYILEDVLVDTLGYTPVKDSLFKNSNRYKTMMKIPVEGVDKNFDMKAGHVFKNDVKYAAFEAKVEKDVILHDMNKDLLQQEKQVVSVEGVNGPTIKVGSLDNVDTSGNWPKIYDTVKD
;
A
#
# COMPACT_ATOMS: atom_id res chain seq x y z
N MET A 1 -61.65 -20.70 17.54
CA MET A 1 -60.60 -19.90 18.23
C MET A 1 -59.27 -20.63 18.37
N LYS A 2 -59.20 -21.89 18.84
CA LYS A 2 -57.93 -22.63 19.01
C LYS A 2 -57.09 -22.79 17.73
N ILE A 3 -57.74 -23.08 16.59
CA ILE A 3 -57.05 -23.33 15.30
C ILE A 3 -56.44 -22.05 14.72
N ILE A 4 -57.16 -20.92 14.79
CA ILE A 4 -56.68 -19.63 14.28
C ILE A 4 -55.43 -19.19 15.07
N LEU A 5 -55.46 -19.35 16.39
CA LEU A 5 -54.32 -19.03 17.25
C LEU A 5 -53.11 -19.93 16.92
N GLN A 6 -53.31 -21.22 16.66
CA GLN A 6 -52.23 -22.14 16.25
C GLN A 6 -51.62 -21.77 14.90
N VAL A 7 -52.44 -21.38 13.92
CA VAL A 7 -51.96 -20.97 12.60
C VAL A 7 -51.17 -19.67 12.68
N VAL A 8 -51.65 -18.68 13.45
CA VAL A 8 -50.92 -17.42 13.69
C VAL A 8 -49.60 -17.69 14.42
N LEU A 9 -49.61 -18.55 15.44
CA LEU A 9 -48.40 -18.91 16.17
C LEU A 9 -47.39 -19.64 15.28
N LEU A 10 -47.85 -20.53 14.40
CA LEU A 10 -47.00 -21.26 13.45
C LEU A 10 -46.40 -20.32 12.40
N ALA A 11 -47.19 -19.38 11.88
CA ALA A 11 -46.68 -18.32 11.00
C ALA A 11 -45.64 -17.44 11.70
N LEU A 12 -45.85 -17.12 12.97
CA LEU A 12 -44.91 -16.36 13.79
C LEU A 12 -43.61 -17.15 14.05
N ILE A 13 -43.69 -18.45 14.32
CA ILE A 13 -42.51 -19.33 14.46
C ILE A 13 -41.73 -19.41 13.15
N ALA A 14 -42.40 -19.56 12.01
CA ALA A 14 -41.75 -19.57 10.70
C ALA A 14 -41.07 -18.23 10.39
N PHE A 15 -41.72 -17.11 10.71
CA PHE A 15 -41.15 -15.77 10.57
C PHE A 15 -39.93 -15.56 11.45
N LEU A 16 -40.00 -15.95 12.73
CA LEU A 16 -38.86 -15.86 13.66
C LEU A 16 -37.70 -16.78 13.24
N GLY A 17 -38.01 -17.98 12.73
CA GLY A 17 -37.01 -18.90 12.19
C GLY A 17 -36.27 -18.33 10.98
N TYR A 18 -36.99 -17.67 10.07
CA TYR A 18 -36.39 -16.95 8.94
C TYR A 18 -35.52 -15.77 9.39
N GLN A 19 -36.00 -14.97 10.35
CA GLN A 19 -35.24 -13.87 10.96
C GLN A 19 -33.93 -14.36 11.59
N LEU A 20 -33.98 -15.47 12.34
CA LEU A 20 -32.80 -16.07 12.96
C LEU A 20 -31.79 -16.57 11.91
N TYR A 21 -32.27 -17.23 10.85
CA TYR A 21 -31.41 -17.66 9.74
C TYR A 21 -30.74 -16.46 9.06
N ASN A 22 -31.49 -15.41 8.74
CA ASN A 22 -30.93 -14.20 8.14
C ASN A 22 -29.93 -13.49 9.05
N SER A 23 -30.16 -13.51 10.36
CA SER A 23 -29.25 -12.93 11.36
C SER A 23 -27.90 -13.67 11.42
N ILE A 24 -27.90 -15.00 11.22
CA ILE A 24 -26.67 -15.81 11.21
C ILE A 24 -25.94 -15.72 9.87
N ILE A 25 -26.67 -15.79 8.75
CA ILE A 25 -26.07 -15.81 7.40
C ILE A 25 -25.62 -14.40 6.94
N GLY A 26 -26.26 -13.35 7.46
CA GLY A 26 -26.01 -11.96 7.07
C GLY A 26 -24.56 -11.52 7.31
N PRO A 27 -24.01 -11.70 8.52
CA PRO A 27 -22.61 -11.40 8.82
C PRO A 27 -21.62 -12.20 7.96
N VAL A 28 -21.93 -13.46 7.64
CA VAL A 28 -21.05 -14.32 6.82
C VAL A 28 -20.95 -13.76 5.40
N LYS A 29 -22.08 -13.50 4.75
CA LYS A 29 -22.11 -12.91 3.40
C LYS A 29 -21.45 -11.53 3.36
N PHE A 30 -21.67 -10.74 4.40
CA PHE A 30 -21.01 -9.44 4.55
C PHE A 30 -19.49 -9.58 4.58
N ASN A 31 -18.95 -10.50 5.38
CA ASN A 31 -17.51 -10.72 5.48
C ASN A 31 -16.91 -11.21 4.15
N GLU A 32 -17.56 -12.18 3.48
CA GLU A 32 -17.11 -12.70 2.18
C GLU A 32 -17.03 -11.59 1.12
N GLU A 33 -18.08 -10.78 1.00
CA GLU A 33 -18.13 -9.71 0.02
C GLU A 33 -17.20 -8.55 0.37
N ARG A 34 -17.09 -8.21 1.67
CA ARG A 34 -16.10 -7.26 2.18
C ARG A 34 -14.70 -7.68 1.79
N ASP A 35 -14.32 -8.93 2.06
CA ASP A 35 -12.97 -9.41 1.82
C ASP A 35 -12.63 -9.40 0.33
N ALA A 36 -13.56 -9.80 -0.54
CA ALA A 36 -13.41 -9.73 -1.99
C ALA A 36 -13.24 -8.28 -2.51
N ARG A 37 -13.97 -7.31 -1.93
CA ARG A 37 -13.82 -5.88 -2.29
C ARG A 37 -12.52 -5.30 -1.73
N TYR A 38 -12.16 -5.65 -0.49
CA TYR A 38 -10.92 -5.21 0.14
C TYR A 38 -9.70 -5.70 -0.63
N GLU A 39 -9.70 -6.95 -1.10
CA GLU A 39 -8.59 -7.48 -1.90
C GLU A 39 -8.33 -6.64 -3.15
N LYS A 40 -9.39 -6.29 -3.91
CA LYS A 40 -9.27 -5.42 -5.10
C LYS A 40 -8.73 -4.04 -4.75
N VAL A 41 -9.28 -3.42 -3.70
CA VAL A 41 -8.88 -2.08 -3.26
C VAL A 41 -7.44 -2.06 -2.75
N ILE A 42 -7.05 -3.04 -1.94
CA ILE A 42 -5.69 -3.18 -1.39
C ILE A 42 -4.69 -3.42 -2.52
N ARG A 43 -5.04 -4.21 -3.55
CA ARG A 43 -4.19 -4.38 -4.73
C ARG A 43 -3.91 -3.04 -5.43
N SER A 44 -4.92 -2.21 -5.64
CA SER A 44 -4.72 -0.86 -6.20
C SER A 44 -3.91 0.04 -5.27
N LEU A 45 -4.12 -0.01 -3.95
CA LEU A 45 -3.31 0.76 -2.99
C LEU A 45 -1.84 0.32 -2.98
N LYS A 46 -1.55 -0.96 -3.19
CA LYS A 46 -0.19 -1.47 -3.35
C LYS A 46 0.47 -1.00 -4.63
N ASP A 47 -0.26 -0.99 -5.73
CA ASP A 47 0.25 -0.43 -6.99
C ASP A 47 0.63 1.06 -6.79
N ILE A 48 -0.19 1.83 -6.07
CA ILE A 48 0.11 3.22 -5.69
C ILE A 48 1.36 3.26 -4.79
N GLN A 49 1.45 2.40 -3.77
CA GLN A 49 2.58 2.35 -2.84
C GLN A 49 3.91 2.12 -3.57
N VAL A 50 3.98 1.09 -4.41
CA VAL A 50 5.19 0.73 -5.16
C VAL A 50 5.58 1.85 -6.12
N SER A 51 4.59 2.46 -6.79
CA SER A 51 4.83 3.59 -7.69
C SER A 51 5.37 4.81 -6.94
N GLN A 52 4.84 5.11 -5.75
CA GLN A 52 5.30 6.21 -4.90
C GLN A 52 6.71 5.97 -4.37
N LEU A 53 7.04 4.74 -3.98
CA LEU A 53 8.40 4.38 -3.56
C LEU A 53 9.41 4.56 -4.70
N ALA A 54 9.07 4.10 -5.90
CA ALA A 54 9.89 4.33 -7.09
C ALA A 54 10.05 5.82 -7.42
N TYR A 55 8.96 6.59 -7.32
CA TYR A 55 8.99 8.03 -7.53
C TYR A 55 9.92 8.73 -6.53
N LYS A 56 9.91 8.31 -5.26
CA LYS A 56 10.82 8.81 -4.23
C LYS A 56 12.27 8.43 -4.49
N GLU A 57 12.53 7.23 -4.99
CA GLU A 57 13.89 6.76 -5.28
C GLU A 57 14.59 7.65 -6.32
N ILE A 58 13.85 8.06 -7.36
CA ILE A 58 14.40 8.89 -8.45
C ILE A 58 14.32 10.39 -8.13
N ASN A 59 13.18 10.86 -7.60
CA ASN A 59 12.92 12.30 -7.43
C ASN A 59 13.20 12.81 -6.01
N GLY A 60 13.52 11.93 -5.05
CA GLY A 60 13.80 12.27 -3.65
C GLY A 60 12.59 12.69 -2.81
N LYS A 61 11.39 12.74 -3.40
CA LYS A 61 10.12 13.15 -2.74
C LYS A 61 8.96 12.31 -3.24
N PHE A 62 7.82 12.34 -2.56
CA PHE A 62 6.57 11.74 -3.04
C PHE A 62 5.73 12.73 -3.83
N THR A 63 4.75 12.23 -4.61
CA THR A 63 3.79 13.06 -5.37
C THR A 63 2.38 12.94 -4.79
N GLY A 64 1.69 14.07 -4.66
CA GLY A 64 0.26 14.12 -4.29
C GLY A 64 -0.66 14.08 -5.50
N ASP A 65 -0.10 14.13 -6.71
CA ASP A 65 -0.82 14.14 -7.97
C ASP A 65 -0.65 12.81 -8.71
N PHE A 66 -1.78 12.25 -9.14
CA PHE A 66 -1.82 10.97 -9.84
C PHE A 66 -1.35 11.09 -11.29
N ASP A 67 -1.63 12.20 -11.97
CA ASP A 67 -1.21 12.39 -13.37
C ASP A 67 0.32 12.43 -13.45
N SER A 68 0.94 13.14 -12.51
CA SER A 68 2.40 13.14 -12.31
C SER A 68 2.98 11.75 -12.03
N LEU A 69 2.27 10.94 -11.24
CA LEU A 69 2.68 9.56 -10.93
C LEU A 69 2.59 8.65 -12.16
N ILE A 70 1.50 8.75 -12.92
CA ILE A 70 1.28 7.97 -14.15
C ILE A 70 2.31 8.36 -15.20
N ASN A 71 2.54 9.65 -15.41
CA ASN A 71 3.55 10.13 -16.36
C ASN A 71 4.96 9.67 -15.97
N PHE A 72 5.28 9.66 -14.68
CA PHE A 72 6.54 9.10 -14.20
C PHE A 72 6.68 7.61 -14.52
N ILE A 73 5.62 6.81 -14.39
CA ILE A 73 5.67 5.39 -14.74
C ILE A 73 5.90 5.20 -16.24
N GLU A 74 5.27 6.04 -17.09
CA GLU A 74 5.38 5.93 -18.54
C GLU A 74 6.76 6.39 -19.09
N VAL A 75 7.33 7.46 -18.54
CA VAL A 75 8.54 8.10 -19.07
C VAL A 75 9.79 7.77 -18.25
N GLY A 76 9.61 7.45 -16.97
CA GLY A 76 10.69 7.26 -16.00
C GLY A 76 11.53 6.02 -16.29
N GLN A 77 12.82 6.11 -15.92
CA GLN A 77 13.78 5.02 -16.05
C GLN A 77 14.64 4.93 -14.79
N PHE A 78 14.84 3.72 -14.29
CA PHE A 78 15.81 3.41 -13.24
C PHE A 78 17.20 3.37 -13.82
N ALA A 79 18.16 4.01 -13.15
CA ALA A 79 19.58 3.84 -13.42
C ALA A 79 20.06 2.56 -12.74
N ASN A 80 20.53 1.59 -13.53
CA ASN A 80 21.09 0.35 -13.01
C ASN A 80 22.50 0.63 -12.51
N ILE A 81 22.62 0.87 -11.20
CA ILE A 81 23.91 1.18 -10.58
C ILE A 81 24.60 -0.08 -10.07
N GLN A 82 25.92 -0.13 -10.27
CA GLN A 82 26.80 -1.09 -9.63
C GLN A 82 27.70 -0.35 -8.65
N ARG A 83 27.63 -0.76 -7.39
CA ARG A 83 28.55 -0.29 -6.35
C ARG A 83 29.70 -1.29 -6.22
N ARG A 84 30.93 -0.83 -6.39
CA ARG A 84 32.15 -1.62 -6.16
C ARG A 84 33.03 -0.91 -5.13
N ASP A 85 33.37 -1.64 -4.07
CA ASP A 85 34.37 -1.21 -3.11
C ASP A 85 35.75 -1.34 -3.75
N THR A 86 36.49 -0.25 -3.78
CA THR A 86 37.84 -0.20 -4.31
C THR A 86 38.78 0.35 -3.26
N SER A 87 40.03 -0.07 -3.33
CA SER A 87 41.05 0.42 -2.42
C SER A 87 42.34 0.69 -3.19
N TYR A 88 42.97 1.82 -2.89
CA TYR A 88 44.20 2.24 -3.55
C TYR A 88 45.17 2.89 -2.57
N ALA A 89 46.45 2.85 -2.88
CA ALA A 89 47.51 3.37 -2.02
C ALA A 89 47.37 4.88 -1.79
N ASP A 90 47.42 5.32 -0.52
CA ASP A 90 47.55 6.74 -0.20
C ASP A 90 48.98 7.21 -0.49
N GLN A 91 49.23 7.62 -1.74
CA GLN A 91 50.57 8.02 -2.17
C GLN A 91 51.14 9.19 -1.36
N LYS A 92 50.28 10.12 -0.91
CA LYS A 92 50.72 11.31 -0.17
C LYS A 92 51.17 10.95 1.23
N LYS A 93 50.38 10.14 1.94
CA LYS A 93 50.68 9.71 3.31
C LYS A 93 51.84 8.71 3.33
N ASN A 94 51.85 7.75 2.40
CA ASN A 94 52.93 6.77 2.29
C ASN A 94 54.28 7.44 2.00
N ARG A 95 54.32 8.44 1.11
CA ARG A 95 55.54 9.22 0.86
C ARG A 95 55.98 10.05 2.05
N ALA A 96 55.04 10.63 2.81
CA ALA A 96 55.35 11.43 3.99
C ALA A 96 55.98 10.60 5.14
N TYR A 97 55.56 9.34 5.30
CA TYR A 97 56.05 8.45 6.35
C TYR A 97 57.12 7.45 5.89
N GLY A 98 57.54 7.51 4.61
CA GLY A 98 58.51 6.56 4.04
C GLY A 98 58.00 5.11 4.01
N LEU A 99 56.68 4.93 3.97
CA LEU A 99 56.03 3.62 3.95
C LEU A 99 55.70 3.22 2.51
N ASP A 100 55.72 1.93 2.24
CA ASP A 100 55.26 1.37 0.97
C ASP A 100 53.90 0.68 1.16
N ALA A 101 52.95 1.02 0.28
CA ALA A 101 51.60 0.49 0.32
C ALA A 101 51.55 -1.03 0.14
N MET A 102 52.51 -1.61 -0.58
CA MET A 102 52.58 -3.07 -0.81
C MET A 102 53.07 -3.85 0.42
N THR A 103 53.75 -3.20 1.36
CA THR A 103 54.39 -3.84 2.53
C THR A 103 53.76 -3.44 3.87
N GLY A 104 52.63 -2.71 3.86
CA GLY A 104 51.88 -2.34 5.07
C GLY A 104 51.62 -0.85 5.24
N GLY A 105 51.75 -0.05 4.18
CA GLY A 105 51.40 1.38 4.17
C GLY A 105 49.89 1.65 4.20
N TYR A 106 49.54 2.93 4.18
CA TYR A 106 48.16 3.40 4.20
C TYR A 106 47.45 3.16 2.86
N ILE A 107 46.22 2.66 2.94
CA ILE A 107 45.30 2.42 1.83
C ILE A 107 44.07 3.32 2.03
N LEU A 108 43.61 3.95 0.96
CA LEU A 108 42.33 4.65 0.91
C LEU A 108 41.28 3.69 0.37
N GLU A 109 40.17 3.60 1.08
CA GLU A 109 38.97 2.89 0.64
C GLU A 109 38.04 3.89 -0.02
N ASP A 110 37.58 3.56 -1.23
CA ASP A 110 36.67 4.39 -2.00
C ASP A 110 35.61 3.53 -2.68
N VAL A 111 34.41 4.07 -2.79
CA VAL A 111 33.25 3.37 -3.33
C VAL A 111 32.96 3.93 -4.71
N LEU A 112 33.30 3.16 -5.75
CA LEU A 112 32.95 3.50 -7.12
C LEU A 112 31.50 3.09 -7.39
N VAL A 113 30.71 4.04 -7.88
CA VAL A 113 29.35 3.81 -8.36
C VAL A 113 29.35 4.00 -9.87
N ASP A 114 29.17 2.91 -10.61
CA ASP A 114 29.08 2.92 -12.07
C ASP A 114 27.63 2.69 -12.52
N THR A 115 27.22 3.30 -13.63
CA THR A 115 25.87 3.16 -14.19
C THR A 115 25.92 2.23 -15.40
N LEU A 116 25.43 1.00 -15.23
CA LEU A 116 25.47 -0.05 -16.26
C LEU A 116 24.44 0.15 -17.39
N GLY A 117 23.40 0.97 -17.15
CA GLY A 117 22.35 1.25 -18.12
C GLY A 117 21.08 1.75 -17.46
N TYR A 118 20.00 1.78 -18.24
CA TYR A 118 18.69 2.26 -17.79
C TYR A 118 17.61 1.21 -18.03
N THR A 119 16.70 1.03 -17.06
CA THR A 119 15.53 0.15 -17.18
C THR A 119 14.25 0.96 -16.99
N PRO A 120 13.27 0.88 -17.91
CA PRO A 120 12.01 1.61 -17.77
C PRO A 120 11.28 1.25 -16.46
N VAL A 121 10.73 2.26 -15.77
CA VAL A 121 9.98 2.08 -14.52
C VAL A 121 8.77 1.18 -14.75
N LYS A 122 8.05 1.41 -15.85
CA LYS A 122 6.92 0.58 -16.29
C LYS A 122 7.27 -0.91 -16.33
N ASP A 123 8.37 -1.26 -16.98
CA ASP A 123 8.74 -2.66 -17.19
C ASP A 123 9.17 -3.33 -15.87
N SER A 124 9.81 -2.57 -14.98
CA SER A 124 10.23 -3.04 -13.66
C SER A 124 9.03 -3.29 -12.73
N LEU A 125 8.09 -2.34 -12.64
CA LEU A 125 6.99 -2.40 -11.67
C LEU A 125 5.75 -3.14 -12.18
N PHE A 126 5.41 -2.94 -13.44
CA PHE A 126 4.15 -3.40 -14.04
C PHE A 126 4.34 -4.41 -15.17
N LYS A 127 5.58 -4.66 -15.60
CA LYS A 127 5.90 -5.54 -16.73
C LYS A 127 5.04 -5.17 -17.94
N ASN A 128 4.19 -6.08 -18.41
CA ASN A 128 3.29 -5.88 -19.55
C ASN A 128 1.88 -5.39 -19.16
N SER A 129 1.64 -5.07 -17.89
CA SER A 129 0.32 -4.65 -17.40
C SER A 129 0.12 -3.14 -17.50
N ASN A 130 -1.09 -2.72 -17.87
CA ASN A 130 -1.50 -1.31 -17.89
C ASN A 130 -2.32 -0.90 -16.64
N ARG A 131 -2.28 -1.71 -15.57
CA ARG A 131 -3.07 -1.48 -14.34
C ARG A 131 -2.78 -0.13 -13.66
N TYR A 132 -1.57 0.41 -13.84
CA TYR A 132 -1.19 1.73 -13.32
C TYR A 132 -2.05 2.87 -13.89
N LYS A 133 -2.64 2.72 -15.08
CA LYS A 133 -3.52 3.75 -15.65
C LYS A 133 -4.85 3.87 -14.91
N THR A 134 -5.32 2.78 -14.32
CA THR A 134 -6.60 2.70 -13.62
C THR A 134 -6.45 2.75 -12.10
N MET A 135 -5.23 2.80 -11.56
CA MET A 135 -4.98 2.76 -10.11
C MET A 135 -5.54 3.95 -9.34
N MET A 136 -5.82 5.07 -10.02
CA MET A 136 -6.47 6.25 -9.43
C MET A 136 -7.91 5.94 -9.01
N LYS A 137 -8.60 5.09 -9.75
CA LYS A 137 -10.02 4.78 -9.55
C LYS A 137 -10.20 3.65 -8.55
N ILE A 138 -11.22 3.77 -7.71
CA ILE A 138 -11.59 2.71 -6.76
C ILE A 138 -12.21 1.55 -7.55
N PRO A 139 -11.66 0.32 -7.47
CA PRO A 139 -12.12 -0.83 -8.27
C PRO A 139 -13.37 -1.50 -7.66
N VAL A 140 -14.41 -0.72 -7.40
CA VAL A 140 -15.69 -1.17 -6.82
C VAL A 140 -16.83 -0.78 -7.76
N GLU A 141 -17.70 -1.74 -8.07
CA GLU A 141 -18.87 -1.50 -8.94
C GLU A 141 -19.80 -0.46 -8.30
N GLY A 142 -20.28 0.50 -9.09
CA GLY A 142 -21.15 1.58 -8.61
C GLY A 142 -20.44 2.77 -7.97
N VAL A 143 -19.11 2.74 -7.86
CA VAL A 143 -18.29 3.83 -7.28
C VAL A 143 -17.39 4.45 -8.35
N ASP A 144 -17.73 5.65 -8.83
CA ASP A 144 -16.83 6.47 -9.66
C ASP A 144 -16.12 7.53 -8.80
N LYS A 145 -15.32 7.06 -7.84
CA LYS A 145 -14.49 7.89 -6.97
C LYS A 145 -13.03 7.50 -7.09
N ASN A 146 -12.17 8.48 -6.88
CA ASN A 146 -10.73 8.29 -6.82
C ASN A 146 -10.25 8.12 -5.37
N PHE A 147 -9.08 7.51 -5.20
CA PHE A 147 -8.39 7.51 -3.92
C PHE A 147 -7.99 8.94 -3.51
N ASP A 148 -8.11 9.28 -2.23
CA ASP A 148 -7.57 10.54 -1.70
C ASP A 148 -6.07 10.36 -1.48
N MET A 149 -5.24 11.08 -2.24
CA MET A 149 -3.79 10.98 -2.17
C MET A 149 -3.19 12.34 -1.83
N LYS A 150 -2.28 12.35 -0.86
CA LYS A 150 -1.57 13.54 -0.41
C LYS A 150 -0.11 13.20 -0.20
N ALA A 151 0.77 14.13 -0.58
CA ALA A 151 2.20 14.04 -0.29
C ALA A 151 2.64 15.26 0.51
N GLY A 152 3.61 15.05 1.38
CA GLY A 152 4.11 16.07 2.28
C GLY A 152 5.42 15.66 2.92
N HIS A 153 5.68 16.24 4.09
CA HIS A 153 6.84 15.92 4.89
C HIS A 153 6.45 15.76 6.34
N VAL A 154 7.07 14.77 7.01
CA VAL A 154 6.94 14.51 8.43
C VAL A 154 8.25 14.90 9.11
N PHE A 155 8.17 15.63 10.21
CA PHE A 155 9.31 15.95 11.04
C PHE A 155 9.41 14.91 12.16
N LYS A 156 10.55 14.23 12.24
CA LYS A 156 10.84 13.30 13.32
C LYS A 156 12.26 13.56 13.82
N ASN A 157 12.41 13.88 15.10
CA ASN A 157 13.69 14.22 15.72
C ASN A 157 14.45 15.32 14.95
N ASP A 158 13.75 16.40 14.58
CA ASP A 158 14.28 17.51 13.76
C ASP A 158 14.77 17.14 12.34
N VAL A 159 14.58 15.89 11.92
CA VAL A 159 14.86 15.42 10.55
C VAL A 159 13.58 15.44 9.73
N LYS A 160 13.68 16.01 8.53
CA LYS A 160 12.58 16.11 7.56
C LYS A 160 12.55 14.85 6.69
N TYR A 161 11.47 14.09 6.78
CA TYR A 161 11.23 12.91 5.94
C TYR A 161 10.12 13.20 4.94
N ALA A 162 10.33 12.85 3.67
CA ALA A 162 9.22 12.83 2.71
C ALA A 162 8.21 11.75 3.13
N ALA A 163 6.92 12.08 3.04
CA ALA A 163 5.82 11.20 3.40
C ALA A 163 4.67 11.30 2.38
N PHE A 164 3.87 10.25 2.28
CA PHE A 164 2.64 10.24 1.49
C PHE A 164 1.56 9.49 2.25
N GLU A 165 0.31 9.82 1.94
CA GLU A 165 -0.86 9.09 2.40
C GLU A 165 -1.80 8.92 1.20
N ALA A 166 -2.17 7.69 0.90
CA ALA A 166 -3.28 7.39 0.00
C ALA A 166 -4.34 6.61 0.78
N LYS A 167 -5.60 7.05 0.72
CA LYS A 167 -6.69 6.48 1.51
C LYS A 167 -8.03 6.42 0.78
N VAL A 168 -8.89 5.55 1.30
CA VAL A 168 -10.28 5.41 0.90
C VAL A 168 -11.13 5.07 2.13
N GLU A 169 -12.31 5.66 2.21
CA GLU A 169 -13.28 5.38 3.29
C GLU A 169 -13.93 4.01 3.07
N LYS A 170 -14.06 3.21 4.14
CA LYS A 170 -14.79 1.92 4.09
C LYS A 170 -16.25 2.12 3.66
N ASP A 171 -16.84 3.27 3.97
CA ASP A 171 -18.18 3.67 3.52
C ASP A 171 -18.33 3.66 2.01
N VAL A 172 -17.27 4.04 1.30
CA VAL A 172 -17.29 4.10 -0.16
C VAL A 172 -17.19 2.68 -0.73
N ILE A 173 -16.37 1.84 -0.12
CA ILE A 173 -16.14 0.46 -0.57
C ILE A 173 -17.37 -0.42 -0.33
N LEU A 174 -18.05 -0.25 0.81
CA LEU A 174 -19.15 -1.10 1.27
C LEU A 174 -20.50 -0.35 1.27
N HIS A 175 -20.66 0.60 0.35
CA HIS A 175 -21.77 1.58 0.32
C HIS A 175 -23.17 0.94 0.21
N ASP A 176 -23.26 -0.25 -0.36
CA ASP A 176 -24.47 -1.03 -0.61
C ASP A 176 -24.76 -2.09 0.46
N MET A 177 -23.86 -2.24 1.45
CA MET A 177 -23.98 -3.24 2.50
C MET A 177 -24.79 -2.76 3.70
N ASN A 178 -25.04 -3.68 4.64
CA ASN A 178 -25.74 -3.37 5.88
C ASN A 178 -24.97 -2.33 6.72
N LYS A 179 -25.64 -1.22 7.03
CA LYS A 179 -25.07 -0.07 7.76
C LYS A 179 -24.61 -0.42 9.17
N ASP A 180 -25.27 -1.35 9.85
CA ASP A 180 -24.91 -1.74 11.21
C ASP A 180 -23.61 -2.55 11.22
N LEU A 181 -23.47 -3.49 10.27
CA LEU A 181 -22.23 -4.25 10.07
C LEU A 181 -21.09 -3.34 9.60
N LEU A 182 -21.37 -2.35 8.76
CA LEU A 182 -20.41 -1.34 8.34
C LEU A 182 -19.90 -0.49 9.50
N GLN A 183 -20.78 -0.07 10.42
CA GLN A 183 -20.38 0.66 11.62
C GLN A 183 -19.50 -0.19 12.55
N GLN A 184 -19.83 -1.47 12.73
CA GLN A 184 -18.99 -2.40 13.47
C GLN A 184 -17.60 -2.53 12.83
N GLU A 185 -17.55 -2.69 11.51
CA GLU A 185 -16.33 -2.83 10.73
C GLU A 185 -15.41 -1.59 10.81
N LYS A 186 -15.96 -0.38 10.93
CA LYS A 186 -15.16 0.84 11.15
C LYS A 186 -14.48 0.90 12.52
N GLN A 187 -15.06 0.23 13.51
CA GLN A 187 -14.55 0.19 14.88
C GLN A 187 -13.58 -0.98 15.11
N VAL A 188 -13.35 -1.81 14.09
CA VAL A 188 -12.41 -2.93 14.17
C VAL A 188 -11.00 -2.41 14.41
N VAL A 189 -10.42 -2.88 15.51
CA VAL A 189 -9.00 -2.77 15.85
C VAL A 189 -8.50 -4.20 16.08
N SER A 190 -8.03 -4.84 15.02
CA SER A 190 -7.58 -6.23 15.05
C SER A 190 -6.31 -6.41 14.22
N VAL A 191 -5.50 -7.41 14.59
CA VAL A 191 -4.33 -7.81 13.80
C VAL A 191 -4.76 -8.51 12.50
N GLU A 192 -5.97 -9.07 12.48
CA GLU A 192 -6.52 -9.84 11.36
C GLU A 192 -7.46 -9.02 10.47
N GLY A 193 -7.74 -7.77 10.84
CA GLY A 193 -8.67 -6.88 10.13
C GLY A 193 -8.02 -5.57 9.68
N VAL A 194 -8.68 -4.85 8.77
CA VAL A 194 -8.23 -3.51 8.36
C VAL A 194 -8.61 -2.50 9.45
N ASN A 195 -7.62 -1.83 10.03
CA ASN A 195 -7.84 -1.01 11.22
C ASN A 195 -8.46 0.36 10.91
N GLY A 196 -9.53 0.69 11.61
CA GLY A 196 -10.18 2.00 11.55
C GLY A 196 -11.18 2.18 10.39
N PRO A 197 -11.68 3.41 10.17
CA PRO A 197 -12.74 3.69 9.21
C PRO A 197 -12.28 3.76 7.75
N THR A 198 -10.97 3.88 7.52
CA THR A 198 -10.36 4.04 6.19
C THR A 198 -9.40 2.90 5.90
N ILE A 199 -9.29 2.48 4.64
CA ILE A 199 -8.14 1.71 4.16
C ILE A 199 -7.11 2.72 3.66
N LYS A 200 -5.88 2.66 4.19
CA LYS A 200 -4.83 3.63 3.87
C LYS A 200 -3.47 2.97 3.71
N VAL A 201 -2.64 3.63 2.91
CA VAL A 201 -1.22 3.30 2.75
C VAL A 201 -0.39 4.56 2.93
N GLY A 202 0.68 4.41 3.73
CA GLY A 202 1.49 5.53 4.20
C GLY A 202 0.81 6.35 5.28
N SER A 203 1.56 7.31 5.83
CA SER A 203 1.09 8.24 6.85
C SER A 203 1.74 9.61 6.66
N LEU A 204 0.95 10.66 6.84
CA LEU A 204 1.45 12.05 6.94
C LEU A 204 1.70 12.51 8.38
N ASP A 205 1.41 11.65 9.37
CA ASP A 205 1.68 11.93 10.79
C ASP A 205 2.97 11.23 11.24
N ASN A 206 3.22 10.03 10.73
CA ASN A 206 4.37 9.20 11.05
C ASN A 206 5.18 8.90 9.79
N VAL A 207 6.48 8.64 9.97
CA VAL A 207 7.35 8.16 8.88
C VAL A 207 7.04 6.68 8.64
N ASP A 208 5.93 6.42 7.97
CA ASP A 208 5.49 5.08 7.59
C ASP A 208 4.99 5.09 6.15
N THR A 209 5.36 4.04 5.42
CA THR A 209 4.93 3.78 4.04
C THR A 209 4.06 2.54 3.95
N SER A 210 3.74 1.89 5.07
CA SER A 210 2.99 0.63 5.15
C SER A 210 1.49 0.84 5.05
N GLY A 211 0.76 -0.23 4.72
CA GLY A 211 -0.69 -0.27 4.74
C GLY A 211 -1.25 -0.58 6.13
N ASN A 212 -2.49 -0.19 6.39
CA ASN A 212 -3.21 -0.52 7.64
C ASN A 212 -4.00 -1.85 7.59
N TRP A 213 -3.58 -2.77 6.73
CA TRP A 213 -4.23 -4.07 6.51
C TRP A 213 -3.33 -5.22 6.98
N PRO A 214 -3.90 -6.41 7.27
CA PRO A 214 -3.14 -7.57 7.70
C PRO A 214 -2.34 -8.20 6.55
N LYS A 215 -1.27 -8.92 6.92
CA LYS A 215 -0.36 -9.59 5.96
C LYS A 215 -1.03 -10.62 5.05
N ILE A 216 -2.22 -11.11 5.39
CA ILE A 216 -2.99 -12.04 4.54
C ILE A 216 -3.26 -11.44 3.15
N TYR A 217 -3.45 -10.12 3.06
CA TYR A 217 -3.64 -9.46 1.78
C TYR A 217 -2.33 -9.28 1.02
N ASP A 218 -1.17 -9.37 1.69
CA ASP A 218 0.18 -9.28 1.09
C ASP A 218 0.62 -10.57 0.41
N THR A 219 0.03 -11.70 0.77
CA THR A 219 0.38 -13.00 0.18
C THR A 219 -0.33 -13.31 -1.14
N VAL A 220 -1.32 -12.50 -1.53
CA VAL A 220 -2.02 -12.67 -2.81
C VAL A 220 -1.05 -12.33 -3.94
N LYS A 221 -0.49 -13.36 -4.57
CA LYS A 221 0.37 -13.23 -5.74
C LYS A 221 -0.48 -12.88 -6.96
N ASP A 222 0.00 -11.90 -7.73
CA ASP A 222 -0.47 -11.58 -9.08
C ASP A 222 -0.35 -12.75 -10.05
#